data_AF-A0A2W5U8K1-F1
#
_entry.id   AF-A0A2W5U8K1-F1
#
_cell.length_a   1.000
_cell.length_b   1.000
_cell.length_c   1.000
_cell.angle_alpha   90.00
_cell.angle_beta   90.00
_cell.angle_gamma   90.00
#
_symmetry.space_group_name_H-M   'P 1'
#
loop_
_entity.id
_entity.type
_entity.pdbx_description
1 polymer ?
#
loop_
_entity_poly.entity_id
_entity_poly.type
_entity_poly.pdbx_seq_one_letter_code
_entity_poly.pdbx_strand_id
1 'polypeptide(L)'
;MTVKIQRGRQFLAGDATAQLFDDKGKAGSYLQQAGDKLVAQQHTVLLRKGSEVVKLSTAAEWKSFLGTHAGSKDKTAEFAKNFGITFDDFCNVLDDVAASDDKGLTLNLSPRTNLARALSLDKVEGNYASNVAADAAVKLTGEGGVKSDAKLVPTPTITADILSTPITDGWERDRTEQEAWADFKMGDGANGIFRRTNAAAVFEKLHKPDWNDPKAMELVERFTMPMHLEVAETNPDGTPKFQDRDEMFRETYFDDANGALEKAGASVRARVRFDDNEPFTVRRVLIQGKQGRAVDEHGNSAVHKFEKRFEGTYSADENKAQELLRTGKDTDGKNLKVAALLYKSVKDQGTLSPDGNLRLEPKSLVLQKRRRSHMQFESLSDVQAKRATLKTEIDTLNAAGTTIPPALAKYDAKLAEQEKFLGDAKALLSKYGQYLPSNTDGFIISADRYSVYDPSARATPPTDIDDEAGRVGRGLHLEAEWDTASSDPFEKTKKAIEAKLAANPSAADKTALEADLASLKKMSDAILKDVANAVNLMKEKMNEAGLKSDDRHLAKEERAAEFMRRPDRPIIWK
;
A
#
# COMPACT_ATOMS: atom_id res chain seq x y z
N MET A 1 -0.16 -6.52 -30.63
CA MET A 1 -0.46 -5.12 -30.30
C MET A 1 -1.81 -5.08 -29.62
N THR A 2 -1.95 -4.24 -28.62
CA THR A 2 -3.16 -3.98 -27.85
C THR A 2 -3.34 -2.47 -27.74
N VAL A 3 -4.47 -1.95 -28.21
CA VAL A 3 -4.86 -0.57 -27.93
C VAL A 3 -5.86 -0.63 -26.78
N LYS A 4 -5.51 -0.03 -25.65
CA LYS A 4 -6.41 0.07 -24.50
C LYS A 4 -7.47 1.11 -24.81
N ILE A 5 -8.72 0.81 -24.52
CA ILE A 5 -9.85 1.73 -24.66
C ILE A 5 -10.28 2.13 -23.25
N GLN A 6 -10.04 3.38 -22.88
CA GLN A 6 -10.33 4.02 -21.60
C GLN A 6 -11.28 5.19 -21.83
N ARG A 7 -12.52 5.07 -21.35
CA ARG A 7 -13.38 6.26 -21.26
C ARG A 7 -12.73 7.26 -20.30
N GLY A 8 -12.74 8.57 -20.57
CA GLY A 8 -12.30 9.59 -19.62
C GLY A 8 -10.83 10.01 -19.75
N ARG A 9 -10.58 11.30 -19.51
CA ARG A 9 -9.28 11.94 -19.81
C ARG A 9 -8.20 11.54 -18.81
N GLN A 10 -7.12 10.93 -19.30
CA GLN A 10 -6.00 10.41 -18.50
C GLN A 10 -5.12 11.46 -17.82
N PHE A 11 -5.27 12.74 -18.17
CA PHE A 11 -4.35 13.81 -17.75
C PHE A 11 -5.02 14.88 -16.88
N LEU A 12 -6.21 14.61 -16.35
CA LEU A 12 -6.99 15.56 -15.56
C LEU A 12 -7.03 15.18 -14.07
N ALA A 13 -6.08 15.70 -13.27
CA ALA A 13 -6.36 16.38 -12.00
C ALA A 13 -5.06 16.84 -11.30
N GLY A 14 -4.89 18.16 -11.13
CA GLY A 14 -3.92 18.74 -10.19
C GLY A 14 -3.29 20.07 -10.60
N ASP A 15 -2.95 20.25 -11.87
CA ASP A 15 -2.37 21.52 -12.35
C ASP A 15 -3.42 22.37 -13.06
N ALA A 16 -3.37 23.68 -12.82
CA ALA A 16 -4.10 24.70 -13.59
C ALA A 16 -3.84 24.64 -15.12
N THR A 17 -2.91 23.79 -15.56
CA THR A 17 -2.50 23.59 -16.94
C THR A 17 -3.30 22.50 -17.67
N ALA A 18 -4.16 21.73 -16.97
CA ALA A 18 -4.82 20.54 -17.53
C ALA A 18 -6.13 20.82 -18.30
N GLN A 19 -6.65 22.05 -18.32
CA GLN A 19 -7.87 22.36 -19.07
C GLN A 19 -7.67 22.18 -20.59
N LEU A 20 -8.68 21.63 -21.28
CA LEU A 20 -8.67 21.56 -22.75
C LEU A 20 -8.64 22.98 -23.36
N PHE A 21 -9.38 23.89 -22.74
CA PHE A 21 -9.36 25.32 -23.02
C PHE A 21 -9.31 26.11 -21.72
N ASP A 22 -8.53 27.19 -21.68
CA ASP A 22 -8.55 28.15 -20.59
C ASP A 22 -9.88 28.91 -20.51
N ASP A 23 -10.08 29.70 -19.44
CA ASP A 23 -11.28 30.53 -19.25
C ASP A 23 -11.50 31.57 -20.37
N LYS A 24 -10.50 31.80 -21.22
CA LYS A 24 -10.55 32.70 -22.39
C LYS A 24 -10.77 31.93 -23.69
N GLY A 25 -11.02 30.62 -23.63
CA GLY A 25 -11.28 29.76 -24.77
C GLY A 25 -10.04 29.41 -25.62
N LYS A 26 -8.82 29.69 -25.15
CA LYS A 26 -7.57 29.27 -25.82
C LYS A 26 -7.18 27.87 -25.39
N ALA A 27 -6.52 27.11 -26.27
CA ALA A 27 -6.06 25.76 -25.94
C ALA A 27 -5.18 25.78 -24.68
N GLY A 28 -5.52 24.95 -23.69
CA GLY A 28 -4.65 24.72 -22.53
C GLY A 28 -3.51 23.75 -22.86
N SER A 29 -2.75 23.31 -21.85
CA SER A 29 -1.54 22.52 -22.10
C SER A 29 -1.79 21.04 -22.42
N TYR A 30 -3.03 20.56 -22.23
CA TYR A 30 -3.40 19.15 -22.40
C TYR A 30 -2.98 18.55 -23.75
N LEU A 31 -3.38 19.16 -24.88
CA LEU A 31 -3.10 18.60 -26.20
C LEU A 31 -1.60 18.56 -26.52
N GLN A 32 -0.84 19.51 -25.96
CA GLN A 32 0.60 19.52 -26.09
C GLN A 32 1.21 18.34 -25.32
N GLN A 33 0.79 18.11 -24.07
CA GLN A 33 1.26 16.99 -23.26
C GLN A 33 0.89 15.62 -23.87
N ALA A 34 -0.34 15.48 -24.38
CA ALA A 34 -0.78 14.28 -25.08
C ALA A 34 0.09 14.04 -26.33
N GLY A 35 0.31 15.09 -27.15
CA GLY A 35 1.19 15.02 -28.31
C GLY A 35 2.63 14.63 -27.96
N ASP A 36 3.21 15.25 -26.93
CA ASP A 36 4.57 14.97 -26.46
C ASP A 36 4.72 13.52 -25.98
N LYS A 37 3.73 12.98 -25.25
CA LYS A 37 3.72 11.58 -24.80
C LYS A 37 3.63 10.62 -25.98
N LEU A 38 2.75 10.88 -26.96
CA LEU A 38 2.63 10.05 -28.16
C LEU A 38 3.92 10.06 -28.99
N VAL A 39 4.58 11.22 -29.12
CA VAL A 39 5.89 11.33 -29.78
C VAL A 39 6.95 10.55 -29.02
N ALA A 40 6.98 10.62 -27.69
CA ALA A 40 7.91 9.83 -26.87
C ALA A 40 7.69 8.31 -27.00
N GLN A 41 6.45 7.87 -27.26
CA GLN A 41 6.09 6.48 -27.58
C GLN A 41 6.28 6.13 -29.07
N GLN A 42 6.79 7.06 -29.89
CA GLN A 42 6.97 6.92 -31.34
C GLN A 42 5.66 6.64 -32.09
N HIS A 43 4.52 7.06 -31.54
CA HIS A 43 3.23 6.93 -32.20
C HIS A 43 3.04 7.97 -33.29
N THR A 44 2.38 7.58 -34.37
CA THR A 44 1.97 8.45 -35.47
C THR A 44 0.45 8.50 -35.55
N VAL A 45 -0.15 9.68 -35.46
CA VAL A 45 -1.58 9.88 -35.71
C VAL A 45 -1.78 10.41 -37.13
N LEU A 46 -2.69 9.80 -37.88
CA LEU A 46 -3.09 10.24 -39.22
C LEU A 46 -4.55 10.67 -39.21
N LEU A 47 -4.81 11.88 -39.70
CA LEU A 47 -6.14 12.43 -39.96
C LEU A 47 -6.26 12.75 -41.45
N ARG A 48 -7.50 12.86 -41.95
CA ARG A 48 -7.75 13.24 -43.34
C ARG A 48 -8.60 14.50 -43.40
N LYS A 49 -8.13 15.51 -44.12
CA LYS A 49 -8.85 16.75 -44.43
C LYS A 49 -9.07 16.83 -45.95
N GLY A 50 -10.26 16.41 -46.41
CA GLY A 50 -10.51 16.29 -47.84
C GLY A 50 -9.61 15.24 -48.51
N SER A 51 -8.75 15.66 -49.44
CA SER A 51 -7.73 14.80 -50.08
C SER A 51 -6.40 14.77 -49.33
N GLU A 52 -6.18 15.68 -48.38
CA GLU A 52 -4.94 15.83 -47.62
C GLU A 52 -4.89 14.86 -46.44
N VAL A 53 -3.73 14.23 -46.21
CA VAL A 53 -3.45 13.45 -45.01
C VAL A 53 -2.60 14.30 -44.08
N VAL A 54 -3.14 14.60 -42.90
CA VAL A 54 -2.42 15.29 -41.83
C VAL A 54 -1.74 14.24 -40.96
N LYS A 55 -0.42 14.33 -40.87
CA LYS A 55 0.43 13.42 -40.10
C LYS A 55 0.94 14.11 -38.83
N LEU A 56 0.80 13.45 -37.69
CA LEU A 56 1.28 13.90 -36.39
C LEU A 56 2.23 12.84 -35.82
N SER A 57 3.53 12.98 -36.10
CA SER A 57 4.60 12.07 -35.67
C SER A 57 5.75 12.76 -34.95
N THR A 58 5.80 14.09 -35.01
CA THR A 58 6.86 14.93 -34.41
C THR A 58 6.24 16.08 -33.63
N ALA A 59 6.99 16.61 -32.65
CA ALA A 59 6.55 17.77 -31.87
C ALA A 59 6.23 19.00 -32.75
N ALA A 60 6.94 19.18 -33.88
CA ALA A 60 6.70 20.27 -34.81
C ALA A 60 5.36 20.11 -35.56
N GLU A 61 5.05 18.90 -36.02
CA GLU A 61 3.76 18.58 -36.66
C GLU A 61 2.60 18.79 -35.68
N TRP A 62 2.74 18.30 -34.44
CA TRP A 62 1.76 18.53 -33.37
C TRP A 62 1.55 20.02 -33.11
N LYS A 63 2.62 20.80 -32.90
CA LYS A 63 2.53 22.24 -32.66
C LYS A 63 1.82 22.98 -33.80
N SER A 64 2.14 22.65 -35.06
CA SER A 64 1.50 23.25 -36.24
C SER A 64 0.02 22.88 -36.34
N PHE A 65 -0.30 21.61 -36.10
CA PHE A 65 -1.67 21.09 -36.11
C PHE A 65 -2.52 21.78 -35.05
N LEU A 66 -2.02 21.85 -33.81
CA LEU A 66 -2.72 22.50 -32.71
C LEU A 66 -2.96 23.98 -33.01
N GLY A 67 -1.93 24.72 -33.46
CA GLY A 67 -2.08 26.13 -33.83
C GLY A 67 -3.13 26.38 -34.92
N THR A 68 -3.20 25.49 -35.91
CA THR A 68 -4.10 25.64 -37.06
C THR A 68 -5.52 25.18 -36.74
N HIS A 69 -5.69 24.01 -36.12
CA HIS A 69 -6.95 23.28 -36.06
C HIS A 69 -7.57 23.11 -34.67
N ALA A 70 -6.80 23.29 -33.59
CA ALA A 70 -7.25 23.00 -32.22
C ALA A 70 -6.87 24.07 -31.18
N GLY A 71 -6.38 25.23 -31.62
CA GLY A 71 -5.80 26.26 -30.74
C GLY A 71 -6.79 27.11 -29.95
N SER A 72 -8.09 26.95 -30.18
CA SER A 72 -9.16 27.62 -29.43
C SER A 72 -10.47 26.85 -29.50
N LYS A 73 -11.38 27.10 -28.55
CA LYS A 73 -12.71 26.48 -28.45
C LYS A 73 -13.54 26.71 -29.72
N ASP A 74 -13.41 27.86 -30.38
CA ASP A 74 -14.14 28.14 -31.61
C ASP A 74 -13.65 27.30 -32.80
N LYS A 75 -12.37 26.89 -32.80
CA LYS A 75 -11.81 26.02 -33.84
C LYS A 75 -12.27 24.57 -33.71
N THR A 76 -12.69 24.13 -32.52
CA THR A 76 -13.17 22.75 -32.32
C THR A 76 -14.53 22.50 -32.94
N ALA A 77 -15.37 23.54 -33.04
CA ALA A 77 -16.69 23.45 -33.69
C ALA A 77 -16.59 23.06 -35.17
N GLU A 78 -15.50 23.44 -35.85
CA GLU A 78 -15.24 23.09 -37.25
C GLU A 78 -14.43 21.80 -37.42
N PHE A 79 -13.90 21.23 -36.33
CA PHE A 79 -13.03 20.07 -36.35
C PHE A 79 -13.71 18.85 -37.01
N ALA A 80 -14.97 18.58 -36.62
CA ALA A 80 -15.76 17.49 -37.19
C ALA A 80 -16.00 17.65 -38.69
N LYS A 81 -16.23 18.88 -39.16
CA LYS A 81 -16.42 19.17 -40.59
C LYS A 81 -15.14 18.92 -41.38
N ASN A 82 -13.99 19.24 -40.80
CA ASN A 82 -12.69 19.12 -41.46
C ASN A 82 -12.17 17.68 -41.50
N PHE A 83 -12.34 16.93 -40.40
CA PHE A 83 -11.68 15.63 -40.21
C PHE A 83 -12.63 14.43 -40.16
N GLY A 84 -13.94 14.66 -40.09
CA GLY A 84 -14.93 13.59 -40.01
C GLY A 84 -14.91 12.80 -38.69
N ILE A 85 -14.43 13.43 -37.61
CA ILE A 85 -14.39 12.92 -36.23
C ILE A 85 -14.66 14.10 -35.29
N THR A 86 -15.42 13.92 -34.22
CA THR A 86 -15.62 15.01 -33.24
C THR A 86 -14.31 15.36 -32.54
N PHE A 87 -14.19 16.60 -32.06
CA PHE A 87 -13.00 17.00 -31.31
C PHE A 87 -12.86 16.22 -29.99
N ASP A 88 -13.99 15.94 -29.32
CA ASP A 88 -14.00 15.16 -28.10
C ASP A 88 -13.60 13.69 -28.36
N ASP A 89 -14.11 13.07 -29.43
CA ASP A 89 -13.69 11.71 -29.82
C ASP A 89 -12.20 11.66 -30.17
N PHE A 90 -11.69 12.69 -30.87
CA PHE A 90 -10.26 12.79 -31.14
C PHE A 90 -9.44 12.81 -29.85
N CYS A 91 -9.79 13.67 -28.89
CA CYS A 91 -9.09 13.73 -27.60
C CYS A 91 -9.16 12.41 -26.83
N ASN A 92 -10.34 11.78 -26.78
CA ASN A 92 -10.50 10.48 -26.12
C ASN A 92 -9.62 9.39 -26.76
N VAL A 93 -9.49 9.37 -28.09
CA VAL A 93 -8.60 8.41 -28.77
C VAL A 93 -7.13 8.68 -28.46
N LEU A 94 -6.73 9.95 -28.28
CA LEU A 94 -5.37 10.25 -27.84
C LEU A 94 -5.11 9.71 -26.42
N ASP A 95 -6.09 9.84 -25.53
CA ASP A 95 -6.01 9.29 -24.17
C ASP A 95 -5.91 7.75 -24.18
N ASP A 96 -6.76 7.08 -24.96
CA ASP A 96 -6.76 5.62 -25.16
C ASP A 96 -5.39 5.10 -25.62
N VAL A 97 -4.82 5.78 -26.62
CA VAL A 97 -3.54 5.39 -27.19
C VAL A 97 -2.40 5.68 -26.21
N ALA A 98 -2.44 6.84 -25.55
CA ALA A 98 -1.44 7.20 -24.54
C ALA A 98 -1.47 6.24 -23.33
N ALA A 99 -2.58 5.54 -23.10
CA ALA A 99 -2.70 4.48 -22.10
C ALA A 99 -2.03 3.16 -22.51
N SER A 100 -1.81 2.95 -23.81
CA SER A 100 -1.20 1.73 -24.32
C SER A 100 0.30 1.69 -24.01
N ASP A 101 0.78 0.48 -23.72
CA ASP A 101 2.19 0.19 -23.48
C ASP A 101 2.94 -0.11 -24.80
N ASP A 102 2.22 -0.34 -25.91
CA ASP A 102 2.81 -0.51 -27.23
C ASP A 102 3.47 0.78 -27.73
N LYS A 103 4.45 0.67 -28.64
CA LYS A 103 5.17 1.80 -29.25
C LYS A 103 5.18 1.69 -30.77
N GLY A 104 5.49 2.79 -31.46
CA GLY A 104 5.61 2.78 -32.93
C GLY A 104 4.31 2.61 -33.71
N LEU A 105 3.14 2.67 -33.03
CA LEU A 105 1.84 2.52 -33.66
C LEU A 105 1.52 3.69 -34.62
N THR A 106 1.05 3.35 -35.82
CA THR A 106 0.41 4.29 -36.75
C THR A 106 -1.11 4.15 -36.68
N LEU A 107 -1.76 5.22 -36.23
CA LEU A 107 -3.17 5.29 -35.90
C LEU A 107 -3.87 6.16 -36.93
N ASN A 108 -4.51 5.50 -37.89
CA ASN A 108 -5.24 6.21 -38.93
C ASN A 108 -6.70 6.42 -38.52
N LEU A 109 -6.99 7.62 -38.01
CA LEU A 109 -8.30 8.06 -37.55
C LEU A 109 -9.15 8.65 -38.68
N SER A 110 -8.67 8.60 -39.92
CA SER A 110 -9.44 9.03 -41.09
C SER A 110 -10.75 8.24 -41.20
N PRO A 111 -11.85 8.86 -41.65
CA PRO A 111 -13.12 8.17 -41.82
C PRO A 111 -12.99 6.90 -42.68
N ARG A 112 -13.75 5.86 -42.33
CA ARG A 112 -13.84 4.56 -43.03
C ARG A 112 -12.59 3.68 -42.97
N THR A 113 -11.55 4.05 -42.22
CA THR A 113 -10.46 3.11 -41.91
C THR A 113 -10.96 1.98 -41.00
N ASN A 114 -10.21 0.89 -40.90
CA ASN A 114 -10.59 -0.22 -40.01
C ASN A 114 -10.59 0.22 -38.54
N LEU A 115 -9.64 1.06 -38.15
CA LEU A 115 -9.58 1.63 -36.81
C LEU A 115 -10.76 2.57 -36.54
N ALA A 116 -11.03 3.51 -37.45
CA ALA A 116 -12.16 4.44 -37.30
C ALA A 116 -13.51 3.71 -37.25
N ARG A 117 -13.70 2.65 -38.03
CA ARG A 117 -14.92 1.82 -37.99
C ARG A 117 -15.06 1.03 -36.70
N ALA A 118 -13.97 0.41 -36.24
CA ALA A 118 -13.99 -0.36 -34.99
C ALA A 118 -14.27 0.55 -33.78
N LEU A 119 -13.76 1.78 -33.84
CA LEU A 119 -14.03 2.85 -32.90
C LEU A 119 -15.21 3.73 -33.34
N SER A 120 -16.12 3.31 -34.23
CA SER A 120 -17.30 4.11 -34.67
C SER A 120 -17.08 5.62 -34.94
N LEU A 121 -15.85 6.06 -35.25
CA LEU A 121 -15.47 7.46 -35.43
C LEU A 121 -16.01 8.00 -36.75
N ASP A 122 -16.19 7.10 -37.73
CA ASP A 122 -16.68 7.41 -39.07
C ASP A 122 -18.15 7.83 -39.12
N LYS A 123 -18.89 7.61 -38.03
CA LYS A 123 -20.29 8.04 -37.88
C LYS A 123 -20.45 9.35 -37.12
N VAL A 124 -19.38 9.85 -36.48
CA VAL A 124 -19.40 11.10 -35.68
C VAL A 124 -20.47 11.04 -34.58
N GLU A 125 -20.68 9.85 -34.00
CA GLU A 125 -21.77 9.59 -33.03
C GLU A 125 -21.44 10.03 -31.59
N GLY A 126 -20.23 10.54 -31.32
CA GLY A 126 -19.84 11.12 -30.02
C GLY A 126 -19.79 10.15 -28.84
N ASN A 127 -19.90 8.84 -29.09
CA ASN A 127 -19.90 7.82 -28.05
C ASN A 127 -19.31 6.50 -28.55
N TYR A 128 -18.08 6.55 -29.07
CA TYR A 128 -17.53 5.34 -29.67
C TYR A 128 -17.17 4.23 -28.69
N ALA A 129 -16.79 4.58 -27.46
CA ALA A 129 -16.33 3.60 -26.48
C ALA A 129 -17.40 2.55 -26.13
N SER A 130 -18.70 2.89 -26.18
CA SER A 130 -19.78 1.92 -25.96
C SER A 130 -20.03 0.99 -27.15
N ASN A 131 -19.50 1.33 -28.32
CA ASN A 131 -19.72 0.62 -29.58
C ASN A 131 -18.53 -0.29 -29.94
N VAL A 132 -17.41 -0.19 -29.22
CA VAL A 132 -16.28 -1.09 -29.40
C VAL A 132 -16.69 -2.47 -28.90
N ALA A 133 -16.84 -3.41 -29.84
CA ALA A 133 -17.01 -4.82 -29.47
C ALA A 133 -15.80 -5.27 -28.65
N ALA A 134 -16.05 -5.98 -27.55
CA ALA A 134 -14.99 -6.60 -26.77
C ALA A 134 -14.11 -7.43 -27.71
N ASP A 135 -12.80 -7.22 -27.64
CA ASP A 135 -11.81 -7.97 -28.41
C ASP A 135 -11.81 -7.72 -29.93
N ALA A 136 -12.33 -6.58 -30.39
CA ALA A 136 -12.26 -6.20 -31.80
C ALA A 136 -10.81 -6.18 -32.30
N ALA A 137 -10.53 -6.96 -33.34
CA ALA A 137 -9.24 -6.98 -34.00
C ALA A 137 -9.20 -5.95 -35.15
N VAL A 138 -8.22 -5.07 -35.13
CA VAL A 138 -7.97 -4.08 -36.18
C VAL A 138 -6.55 -4.22 -36.70
N LYS A 139 -6.35 -4.01 -38.00
CA LYS A 139 -5.00 -3.99 -38.57
C LYS A 139 -4.36 -2.63 -38.35
N LEU A 140 -3.31 -2.59 -37.54
CA LEU A 140 -2.47 -1.41 -37.36
C LEU A 140 -1.13 -1.61 -38.05
N THR A 141 -0.47 -0.49 -38.36
CA THR A 141 0.90 -0.49 -38.85
C THR A 141 1.80 -0.12 -37.67
N GLY A 142 2.71 -1.01 -37.29
CA GLY A 142 3.71 -0.77 -36.24
C GLY A 142 5.03 -0.25 -36.78
N GLU A 143 6.05 -0.29 -35.94
CA GLU A 143 7.41 0.13 -36.25
C GLU A 143 7.94 -0.54 -37.53
N GLY A 144 8.63 0.24 -38.38
CA GLY A 144 9.17 -0.24 -39.66
C GLY A 144 8.12 -0.51 -40.75
N GLY A 145 6.84 -0.16 -40.54
CA GLY A 145 5.79 -0.36 -41.53
C GLY A 145 5.14 -1.76 -41.51
N VAL A 146 5.46 -2.57 -40.50
CA VAL A 146 4.91 -3.93 -40.35
C VAL A 146 3.44 -3.85 -39.97
N LYS A 147 2.59 -4.56 -40.72
CA LYS A 147 1.16 -4.66 -40.40
C LYS A 147 0.94 -5.82 -39.44
N SER A 148 0.29 -5.53 -38.32
CA SER A 148 -0.04 -6.52 -37.30
C SER A 148 -1.49 -6.37 -36.85
N ASP A 149 -2.10 -7.47 -36.42
CA ASP A 149 -3.39 -7.43 -35.76
C ASP A 149 -3.23 -6.80 -34.37
N ALA A 150 -4.03 -5.77 -34.12
CA ALA A 150 -4.14 -5.10 -32.84
C ALA A 150 -5.50 -5.38 -32.23
N LYS A 151 -5.50 -5.76 -30.95
CA LYS A 151 -6.71 -6.01 -30.18
C LYS A 151 -7.14 -4.71 -29.49
N LEU A 152 -8.39 -4.28 -29.70
CA LEU A 152 -8.99 -3.22 -28.90
C LEU A 152 -9.49 -3.84 -27.60
N VAL A 153 -8.96 -3.39 -26.46
CA VAL A 153 -9.29 -3.96 -25.15
C VAL A 153 -9.88 -2.87 -24.27
N PRO A 154 -11.17 -2.94 -23.90
CA PRO A 154 -11.73 -2.00 -22.94
C PRO A 154 -11.02 -2.18 -21.60
N THR A 155 -10.60 -1.07 -21.00
CA THR A 155 -10.01 -1.10 -19.66
C THR A 155 -11.14 -1.28 -18.65
N PRO A 156 -11.06 -2.28 -17.77
CA PRO A 156 -12.02 -2.45 -16.69
C PRO A 156 -12.15 -1.15 -15.89
N THR A 157 -13.39 -0.74 -15.66
CA THR A 157 -13.70 0.52 -14.98
C THR A 157 -14.62 0.23 -13.80
N ILE A 158 -14.29 0.79 -12.64
CA ILE A 158 -15.15 0.80 -11.46
C ILE A 158 -15.94 2.10 -11.47
N THR A 159 -17.27 2.00 -11.51
CA THR A 159 -18.17 3.17 -11.58
C THR A 159 -18.95 3.34 -10.27
N ALA A 160 -19.76 4.39 -10.18
CA ALA A 160 -20.61 4.67 -9.02
C ALA A 160 -21.58 3.53 -8.65
N ASP A 161 -21.90 2.63 -9.60
CA ASP A 161 -22.73 1.45 -9.38
C ASP A 161 -22.16 0.52 -8.30
N ILE A 162 -20.85 0.54 -8.05
CA ILE A 162 -20.22 -0.28 -7.03
C ILE A 162 -20.76 0.02 -5.62
N LEU A 163 -21.24 1.24 -5.40
CA LEU A 163 -21.83 1.71 -4.13
C LEU A 163 -23.33 1.43 -4.02
N SER A 164 -23.96 0.80 -5.01
CA SER A 164 -25.39 0.46 -4.98
C SER A 164 -25.74 -0.55 -3.87
N THR A 165 -24.76 -1.36 -3.44
CA THR A 165 -24.89 -2.27 -2.30
C THR A 165 -24.28 -1.61 -1.07
N PRO A 166 -25.01 -1.49 0.05
CA PRO A 166 -24.46 -0.95 1.29
C PRO A 166 -23.21 -1.72 1.73
N ILE A 167 -22.17 -0.98 2.11
CA ILE A 167 -20.97 -1.55 2.71
C ILE A 167 -21.32 -1.88 4.16
N THR A 168 -21.51 -3.16 4.48
CA THR A 168 -21.87 -3.64 5.82
C THR A 168 -20.67 -4.25 6.56
N ASP A 169 -20.69 -4.19 7.89
CA ASP A 169 -19.58 -4.50 8.82
C ASP A 169 -19.13 -5.99 8.88
N GLY A 170 -19.64 -6.86 8.00
CA GLY A 170 -19.35 -8.30 7.99
C GLY A 170 -18.07 -8.68 7.23
N TRP A 171 -16.92 -8.08 7.57
CA TRP A 171 -15.64 -8.34 6.90
C TRP A 171 -14.94 -9.61 7.40
N GLU A 172 -14.15 -10.25 6.53
CA GLU A 172 -13.22 -11.30 6.96
C GLU A 172 -12.10 -10.72 7.84
N ARG A 173 -11.56 -9.54 7.50
CA ARG A 173 -10.75 -8.69 8.38
C ARG A 173 -10.82 -7.22 7.97
N ASP A 174 -11.29 -6.39 8.90
CA ASP A 174 -11.36 -4.93 8.80
C ASP A 174 -10.84 -4.33 10.12
N ARG A 175 -9.69 -3.67 10.09
CA ARG A 175 -8.95 -3.29 11.30
C ARG A 175 -8.07 -2.06 11.12
N THR A 176 -7.75 -1.41 12.23
CA THR A 176 -6.71 -0.38 12.28
C THR A 176 -5.41 -1.04 12.71
N GLU A 177 -4.40 -1.05 11.85
CA GLU A 177 -3.04 -1.45 12.22
C GLU A 177 -2.32 -0.23 12.81
N GLN A 178 -1.74 -0.41 13.99
CA GLN A 178 -0.90 0.59 14.64
C GLN A 178 0.55 0.16 14.47
N GLU A 179 1.23 0.78 13.51
CA GLU A 179 2.55 0.36 13.03
C GLU A 179 3.58 1.49 13.16
N ALA A 180 4.81 1.15 13.54
CA ALA A 180 5.98 2.00 13.38
C ALA A 180 6.95 1.32 12.40
N TRP A 181 7.78 2.09 11.71
CA TRP A 181 8.78 1.53 10.80
C TRP A 181 10.04 2.36 10.72
N ALA A 182 11.09 1.74 10.20
CA ALA A 182 12.33 2.39 9.84
C ALA A 182 12.87 1.77 8.55
N ASP A 183 13.45 2.58 7.69
CA ASP A 183 14.00 2.12 6.43
C ASP A 183 15.47 2.50 6.30
N PHE A 184 16.14 1.85 5.35
CA PHE A 184 17.56 2.05 5.10
C PHE A 184 17.86 2.27 3.63
N LYS A 185 18.90 3.07 3.39
CA LYS A 185 19.46 3.28 2.06
C LYS A 185 20.17 2.01 1.61
N MET A 186 19.90 1.61 0.37
CA MET A 186 20.49 0.40 -0.21
C MET A 186 21.80 0.68 -0.97
N GLY A 187 22.91 0.64 -0.24
CA GLY A 187 24.27 0.69 -0.79
C GLY A 187 24.94 -0.68 -0.93
N ASP A 188 26.20 -0.68 -1.34
CA ASP A 188 27.02 -1.89 -1.44
C ASP A 188 27.18 -2.56 -0.07
N GLY A 189 27.02 -3.89 -0.03
CA GLY A 189 27.13 -4.67 1.22
C GLY A 189 25.92 -4.58 2.17
N ALA A 190 24.96 -3.67 1.96
CA ALA A 190 23.79 -3.51 2.82
C ALA A 190 22.97 -4.81 2.96
N ASN A 191 22.80 -5.55 1.86
CA ASN A 191 22.16 -6.87 1.86
C ASN A 191 22.89 -7.88 2.74
N GLY A 192 24.24 -7.88 2.71
CA GLY A 192 25.05 -8.78 3.52
C GLY A 192 24.93 -8.46 5.01
N ILE A 193 24.91 -7.16 5.36
CA ILE A 193 24.69 -6.70 6.73
C ILE A 193 23.31 -7.14 7.21
N PHE A 194 22.26 -6.83 6.45
CA PHE A 194 20.89 -7.19 6.80
C PHE A 194 20.68 -8.69 6.98
N ARG A 195 21.25 -9.53 6.10
CA ARG A 195 21.17 -11.00 6.23
C ARG A 195 21.82 -11.51 7.52
N ARG A 196 22.93 -10.90 7.95
CA ARG A 196 23.66 -11.31 9.17
C ARG A 196 23.07 -10.72 10.45
N THR A 197 22.43 -9.57 10.38
CA THR A 197 21.81 -8.92 11.54
C THR A 197 20.39 -9.44 11.72
N ASN A 198 20.19 -10.31 12.71
CA ASN A 198 18.84 -10.75 13.09
C ASN A 198 18.18 -9.66 13.96
N ALA A 199 17.08 -9.08 13.47
CA ALA A 199 16.33 -8.07 14.21
C ALA A 199 15.71 -8.63 15.51
N ALA A 200 15.32 -9.91 15.52
CA ALA A 200 14.80 -10.58 16.71
C ALA A 200 15.85 -10.72 17.81
N ALA A 201 17.13 -10.89 17.44
CA ALA A 201 18.22 -11.05 18.40
C ALA A 201 18.41 -9.82 19.31
N VAL A 202 17.87 -8.67 18.92
CA VAL A 202 17.85 -7.45 19.74
C VAL A 202 17.02 -7.63 21.02
N PHE A 203 16.05 -8.54 21.02
CA PHE A 203 15.09 -8.71 22.10
C PHE A 203 15.31 -9.98 22.95
N GLU A 204 16.31 -10.81 22.64
CA GLU A 204 16.54 -12.09 23.33
C GLU A 204 16.68 -11.93 24.85
N LYS A 205 17.33 -10.85 25.30
CA LYS A 205 17.54 -10.57 26.73
C LYS A 205 16.28 -10.14 27.48
N LEU A 206 15.16 -9.90 26.79
CA LEU A 206 13.85 -9.74 27.43
C LEU A 206 13.26 -11.09 27.88
N HIS A 207 13.72 -12.21 27.31
CA HIS A 207 13.31 -13.52 27.77
C HIS A 207 14.05 -13.89 29.06
N LYS A 208 13.33 -13.86 30.19
CA LYS A 208 13.88 -14.12 31.55
C LYS A 208 15.08 -13.20 31.86
N PRO A 209 14.86 -11.87 31.94
CA PRO A 209 15.94 -10.90 32.10
C PRO A 209 16.66 -11.09 33.44
N ASP A 210 17.99 -11.07 33.42
CA ASP A 210 18.84 -11.07 34.62
C ASP A 210 19.11 -9.63 35.05
N TRP A 211 18.77 -9.28 36.30
CA TRP A 211 18.98 -7.95 36.84
C TRP A 211 20.47 -7.58 36.98
N ASN A 212 21.36 -8.55 36.98
CA ASN A 212 22.81 -8.34 36.93
C ASN A 212 23.35 -8.04 35.53
N ASP A 213 22.56 -8.22 34.47
CA ASP A 213 22.95 -7.92 33.10
C ASP A 213 22.51 -6.50 32.71
N PRO A 214 23.44 -5.54 32.58
CA PRO A 214 23.09 -4.16 32.29
C PRO A 214 22.33 -4.00 30.97
N LYS A 215 22.59 -4.85 29.97
CA LYS A 215 21.90 -4.79 28.68
C LYS A 215 20.47 -5.34 28.79
N ALA A 216 20.24 -6.34 29.64
CA ALA A 216 18.89 -6.83 29.90
C ALA A 216 18.06 -5.75 30.60
N MET A 217 18.64 -5.07 31.60
CA MET A 217 17.96 -4.00 32.33
C MET A 217 17.68 -2.78 31.45
N GLU A 218 18.60 -2.40 30.56
CA GLU A 218 18.34 -1.35 29.58
C GLU A 218 17.12 -1.66 28.71
N LEU A 219 16.99 -2.91 28.23
CA LEU A 219 15.82 -3.32 27.45
C LEU A 219 14.54 -3.31 28.29
N VAL A 220 14.57 -3.89 29.50
CA VAL A 220 13.41 -3.92 30.41
C VAL A 220 12.89 -2.51 30.71
N GLU A 221 13.80 -1.55 30.91
CA GLU A 221 13.44 -0.17 31.20
C GLU A 221 12.78 0.56 30.03
N ARG A 222 13.17 0.25 28.79
CA ARG A 222 12.65 0.87 27.57
C ARG A 222 11.17 0.62 27.33
N PHE A 223 10.61 -0.46 27.86
CA PHE A 223 9.22 -0.86 27.59
C PHE A 223 8.29 -0.63 28.79
N THR A 224 7.10 -0.09 28.53
CA THR A 224 6.01 -0.02 29.51
C THR A 224 5.39 -1.40 29.72
N MET A 225 5.13 -2.12 28.63
CA MET A 225 4.62 -3.49 28.66
C MET A 225 5.74 -4.47 29.04
N PRO A 226 5.49 -5.44 29.93
CA PRO A 226 6.37 -6.57 30.12
C PRO A 226 6.21 -7.53 28.94
N MET A 227 7.30 -7.79 28.22
CA MET A 227 7.26 -8.59 26.99
C MET A 227 8.45 -9.53 26.89
N HIS A 228 8.29 -10.59 26.11
CA HIS A 228 9.39 -11.46 25.68
C HIS A 228 9.16 -11.96 24.26
N LEU A 229 10.20 -12.48 23.61
CA LEU A 229 10.05 -13.17 22.33
C LEU A 229 9.25 -14.47 22.50
N GLU A 230 8.40 -14.77 21.53
CA GLU A 230 7.75 -16.08 21.39
C GLU A 230 8.80 -17.17 21.21
N VAL A 231 8.74 -18.21 22.04
CA VAL A 231 9.58 -19.39 21.94
C VAL A 231 8.92 -20.39 21.00
N ALA A 232 9.55 -20.66 19.85
CA ALA A 232 9.05 -21.62 18.88
C ALA A 232 9.32 -23.07 19.33
N GLU A 233 10.50 -23.33 19.88
CA GLU A 233 10.88 -24.61 20.46
C GLU A 233 11.92 -24.41 21.56
N THR A 234 12.17 -25.46 22.35
CA THR A 234 13.26 -25.49 23.32
C THR A 234 14.27 -26.53 22.86
N ASN A 235 15.53 -26.15 22.77
CA ASN A 235 16.61 -27.05 22.41
C ASN A 235 16.78 -28.16 23.47
N PRO A 236 17.40 -29.31 23.13
CA PRO A 236 17.66 -30.37 24.10
C PRO A 236 18.48 -29.94 25.33
N ASP A 237 19.27 -28.87 25.21
CA ASP A 237 20.05 -28.28 26.31
C ASP A 237 19.26 -27.30 27.19
N GLY A 238 17.96 -27.12 26.91
CA GLY A 238 17.07 -26.23 27.65
C GLY A 238 17.08 -24.78 27.19
N THR A 239 17.88 -24.41 26.18
CA THR A 239 17.90 -23.04 25.63
C THR A 239 16.69 -22.80 24.72
N PRO A 240 16.07 -21.60 24.77
CA PRO A 240 14.94 -21.29 23.91
C PRO A 240 15.41 -21.04 22.47
N LYS A 241 14.63 -21.50 21.50
CA LYS A 241 14.71 -21.06 20.12
C LYS A 241 13.51 -20.17 19.82
N PHE A 242 13.78 -18.91 19.54
CA PHE A 242 12.74 -17.92 19.26
C PHE A 242 12.17 -18.07 17.85
N GLN A 243 10.91 -17.68 17.69
CA GLN A 243 10.27 -17.64 16.38
C GLN A 243 10.96 -16.61 15.47
N ASP A 244 11.40 -17.05 14.29
CA ASP A 244 11.97 -16.21 13.24
C ASP A 244 11.59 -16.82 11.87
N ARG A 245 10.39 -16.49 11.41
CA ARG A 245 9.82 -17.06 10.18
C ARG A 245 10.34 -16.32 8.97
N ASP A 246 10.77 -17.07 7.96
CA ASP A 246 11.22 -16.55 6.68
C ASP A 246 10.07 -16.64 5.67
N GLU A 247 9.40 -15.51 5.41
CA GLU A 247 8.21 -15.42 4.56
C GLU A 247 8.54 -14.67 3.27
N MET A 248 8.22 -15.23 2.11
CA MET A 248 8.30 -14.51 0.84
C MET A 248 6.92 -14.01 0.41
N PHE A 249 6.87 -12.77 -0.09
CA PHE A 249 5.66 -12.20 -0.66
C PHE A 249 5.96 -11.51 -1.99
N ARG A 250 4.99 -11.58 -2.89
CA ARG A 250 4.93 -10.73 -4.07
C ARG A 250 3.68 -9.87 -4.00
N GLU A 251 3.84 -8.59 -4.27
CA GLU A 251 2.77 -7.61 -4.20
C GLU A 251 2.72 -6.81 -5.48
N THR A 252 1.58 -6.81 -6.15
CA THR A 252 1.33 -5.91 -7.26
C THR A 252 0.44 -4.80 -6.75
N TYR A 253 0.98 -3.58 -6.69
CA TYR A 253 0.26 -2.38 -6.29
C TYR A 253 -0.47 -1.78 -7.48
N PHE A 254 -1.69 -1.30 -7.23
CA PHE A 254 -2.54 -0.70 -8.25
C PHE A 254 -2.86 0.75 -7.91
N ASP A 255 -2.99 1.57 -8.95
CA ASP A 255 -3.60 2.89 -8.88
C ASP A 255 -4.18 3.26 -10.25
N ASP A 256 -4.97 4.31 -10.27
CA ASP A 256 -5.36 5.02 -11.47
C ASP A 256 -4.16 5.72 -12.12
N ALA A 257 -4.21 5.96 -13.43
CA ALA A 257 -3.19 6.72 -14.14
C ALA A 257 -2.97 8.12 -13.53
N ASN A 258 -4.02 8.70 -12.96
CA ASN A 258 -3.97 9.99 -12.28
C ASN A 258 -3.51 9.90 -10.80
N GLY A 259 -3.17 8.72 -10.28
CA GLY A 259 -2.80 8.53 -8.87
C GLY A 259 -3.95 8.81 -7.90
N ALA A 260 -5.17 8.41 -8.27
CA ALA A 260 -6.38 8.74 -7.52
C ALA A 260 -6.35 8.17 -6.09
N LEU A 261 -5.85 6.93 -5.91
CA LEU A 261 -5.72 6.30 -4.60
C LEU A 261 -4.65 7.00 -3.77
N GLU A 262 -3.45 7.22 -4.32
CA GLU A 262 -2.36 7.91 -3.61
C GLU A 262 -2.79 9.29 -3.12
N LYS A 263 -3.44 10.09 -3.98
CA LYS A 263 -3.98 11.41 -3.60
C LYS A 263 -5.03 11.34 -2.49
N ALA A 264 -5.76 10.23 -2.38
CA ALA A 264 -6.74 10.00 -1.32
C ALA A 264 -6.13 9.41 -0.03
N GLY A 265 -4.81 9.22 0.02
CA GLY A 265 -4.15 8.53 1.13
C GLY A 265 -4.57 7.05 1.23
N ALA A 266 -4.84 6.43 0.08
CA ALA A 266 -5.24 5.03 -0.03
C ALA A 266 -4.26 4.26 -0.91
N SER A 267 -4.17 2.94 -0.69
CA SER A 267 -3.43 2.04 -1.57
C SER A 267 -4.13 0.70 -1.66
N VAL A 268 -3.89 -0.03 -2.75
CA VAL A 268 -4.40 -1.38 -2.90
C VAL A 268 -3.38 -2.28 -3.58
N ARG A 269 -3.32 -3.53 -3.14
CA ARG A 269 -2.44 -4.54 -3.71
C ARG A 269 -3.14 -5.90 -3.87
N ALA A 270 -2.77 -6.60 -4.93
CA ALA A 270 -2.88 -8.06 -4.97
C ALA A 270 -1.59 -8.62 -4.36
N ARG A 271 -1.72 -9.43 -3.31
CA ARG A 271 -0.60 -10.03 -2.59
C ARG A 271 -0.63 -11.54 -2.74
N VAL A 272 0.52 -12.09 -3.11
CA VAL A 272 0.85 -13.51 -3.11
C VAL A 272 1.79 -13.78 -1.94
N ARG A 273 1.49 -14.83 -1.17
CA ARG A 273 2.41 -15.40 -0.16
C ARG A 273 2.85 -16.78 -0.61
N PHE A 274 4.15 -17.00 -0.59
CA PHE A 274 4.74 -18.29 -0.92
C PHE A 274 4.96 -19.15 0.35
N ASP A 275 5.22 -20.44 0.15
CA ASP A 275 5.84 -21.31 1.15
C ASP A 275 7.22 -20.77 1.57
N ASP A 276 7.67 -21.18 2.74
CA ASP A 276 8.92 -20.67 3.33
C ASP A 276 10.18 -21.28 2.67
N ASN A 277 10.03 -22.34 1.88
CA ASN A 277 11.11 -23.06 1.19
C ASN A 277 10.87 -23.20 -0.32
N GLU A 278 11.96 -23.30 -1.09
CA GLU A 278 11.91 -23.65 -2.51
C GLU A 278 11.17 -24.99 -2.72
N PRO A 279 10.27 -25.11 -3.72
CA PRO A 279 10.12 -24.25 -4.90
C PRO A 279 9.18 -23.03 -4.73
N PHE A 280 8.96 -22.53 -3.49
CA PHE A 280 8.14 -21.34 -3.19
C PHE A 280 6.75 -21.45 -3.82
N THR A 281 6.03 -22.53 -3.50
CA THR A 281 4.65 -22.71 -3.94
C THR A 281 3.75 -21.62 -3.37
N VAL A 282 2.79 -21.15 -4.17
CA VAL A 282 1.84 -20.14 -3.68
C VAL A 282 0.94 -20.78 -2.62
N ARG A 283 0.98 -20.23 -1.40
CA ARG A 283 0.15 -20.66 -0.28
C ARG A 283 -1.16 -19.89 -0.19
N ARG A 284 -1.11 -18.60 -0.50
CA ARG A 284 -2.24 -17.68 -0.29
C ARG A 284 -2.15 -16.52 -1.24
N VAL A 285 -3.29 -16.18 -1.82
CA VAL A 285 -3.52 -14.92 -2.52
C VAL A 285 -4.55 -14.12 -1.73
N LEU A 286 -4.37 -12.80 -1.69
CA LEU A 286 -5.34 -11.88 -1.10
C LEU A 286 -5.33 -10.54 -1.85
N ILE A 287 -6.46 -9.85 -1.80
CA ILE A 287 -6.58 -8.44 -2.19
C ILE A 287 -6.63 -7.64 -0.90
N GLN A 288 -5.85 -6.57 -0.81
CA GLN A 288 -5.75 -5.77 0.40
C GLN A 288 -5.69 -4.28 0.08
N GLY A 289 -6.65 -3.55 0.64
CA GLY A 289 -6.65 -2.09 0.68
C GLY A 289 -6.09 -1.58 2.00
N LYS A 290 -5.42 -0.44 1.94
CA LYS A 290 -5.05 0.39 3.09
C LYS A 290 -5.62 1.81 2.85
N GLN A 291 -6.15 2.42 3.89
CA GLN A 291 -6.69 3.78 3.90
C GLN A 291 -6.25 4.51 5.15
N GLY A 292 -5.91 5.78 5.01
CA GLY A 292 -5.38 6.56 6.11
C GLY A 292 -3.95 6.15 6.44
N ARG A 293 -3.10 7.15 6.63
CA ARG A 293 -1.70 6.98 7.06
C ARG A 293 -1.24 8.29 7.68
N ALA A 294 -1.89 8.68 8.76
CA ALA A 294 -1.40 9.79 9.58
C ALA A 294 -0.27 9.25 10.46
N VAL A 295 0.91 9.85 10.36
CA VAL A 295 2.03 9.57 11.25
C VAL A 295 1.96 10.56 12.41
N ASP A 296 1.99 10.05 13.64
CA ASP A 296 2.02 10.85 14.85
C ASP A 296 3.43 11.37 15.18
N GLU A 297 3.53 12.19 16.23
CA GLU A 297 4.82 12.75 16.68
C GLU A 297 5.81 11.68 17.21
N HIS A 298 5.36 10.45 17.43
CA HIS A 298 6.17 9.32 17.88
C HIS A 298 6.60 8.41 16.72
N GLY A 299 6.22 8.74 15.48
CA GLY A 299 6.54 7.94 14.29
C GLY A 299 5.62 6.74 14.07
N ASN A 300 4.55 6.60 14.87
CA ASN A 300 3.54 5.57 14.66
C ASN A 300 2.55 6.04 13.60
N SER A 301 1.98 5.10 12.86
CA SER A 301 0.82 5.35 12.01
C SER A 301 -0.33 4.43 12.36
N ALA A 302 -1.53 4.99 12.28
CA ALA A 302 -2.76 4.23 12.27
C ALA A 302 -3.23 4.08 10.82
N VAL A 303 -3.27 2.85 10.32
CA VAL A 303 -3.70 2.54 8.96
C VAL A 303 -4.93 1.65 9.00
N HIS A 304 -6.00 2.09 8.36
CA HIS A 304 -7.19 1.29 8.19
C HIS A 304 -6.99 0.27 7.07
N LYS A 305 -7.17 -1.01 7.37
CA LYS A 305 -6.84 -2.11 6.48
C LYS A 305 -8.01 -3.06 6.34
N PHE A 306 -8.36 -3.34 5.09
CA PHE A 306 -9.46 -4.21 4.71
C PHE A 306 -8.99 -5.15 3.61
N GLU A 307 -9.31 -6.44 3.75
CA GLU A 307 -8.82 -7.48 2.84
C GLU A 307 -9.88 -8.50 2.47
N LYS A 308 -9.71 -9.08 1.28
CA LYS A 308 -10.41 -10.29 0.82
C LYS A 308 -9.39 -11.41 0.66
N ARG A 309 -9.60 -12.52 1.36
CA ARG A 309 -8.74 -13.72 1.25
C ARG A 309 -9.35 -14.72 0.27
N PHE A 310 -8.47 -15.40 -0.48
CA PHE A 310 -8.82 -16.52 -1.33
C PHE A 310 -8.31 -17.81 -0.66
N GLU A 311 -9.24 -18.68 -0.27
CA GLU A 311 -8.94 -20.00 0.28
C GLU A 311 -9.17 -21.10 -0.78
N GLY A 312 -8.51 -22.26 -0.65
CA GLY A 312 -8.68 -23.39 -1.59
C GLY A 312 -7.85 -23.29 -2.89
N THR A 313 -8.22 -24.04 -3.94
CA THR A 313 -7.51 -24.14 -5.25
C THR A 313 -7.37 -22.81 -6.01
N TYR A 314 -8.06 -21.75 -5.58
CA TYR A 314 -7.91 -20.38 -6.09
C TYR A 314 -6.75 -19.61 -5.44
N SER A 315 -6.13 -20.17 -4.40
CA SER A 315 -5.01 -19.54 -3.68
C SER A 315 -3.76 -19.34 -4.54
N ALA A 316 -3.66 -19.96 -5.72
CA ALA A 316 -2.56 -19.81 -6.66
C ALA A 316 -2.83 -18.78 -7.79
N ASP A 317 -4.03 -18.19 -7.87
CA ASP A 317 -4.43 -17.37 -9.02
C ASP A 317 -4.25 -15.86 -8.77
N GLU A 318 -2.99 -15.42 -8.77
CA GLU A 318 -2.64 -13.99 -8.71
C GLU A 318 -3.36 -13.20 -9.81
N ASN A 319 -3.40 -13.74 -11.04
CA ASN A 319 -4.03 -13.08 -12.19
C ASN A 319 -5.52 -12.85 -11.94
N LYS A 320 -6.22 -13.82 -11.33
CA LYS A 320 -7.62 -13.64 -10.94
C LYS A 320 -7.77 -12.55 -9.89
N ALA A 321 -6.94 -12.52 -8.86
CA ALA A 321 -7.01 -11.43 -7.87
C ALA A 321 -6.81 -10.05 -8.50
N GLN A 322 -5.88 -9.93 -9.45
CA GLN A 322 -5.67 -8.70 -10.23
C GLN A 322 -6.88 -8.37 -11.13
N GLU A 323 -7.52 -9.36 -11.74
CA GLU A 323 -8.74 -9.19 -12.55
C GLU A 323 -9.92 -8.68 -11.70
N LEU A 324 -10.17 -9.29 -10.54
CA LEU A 324 -11.25 -8.92 -9.62
C LEU A 324 -11.07 -7.49 -9.09
N LEU A 325 -9.83 -7.10 -8.78
CA LEU A 325 -9.48 -5.72 -8.43
C LEU A 325 -9.87 -4.73 -9.53
N ARG A 326 -9.45 -4.99 -10.77
CA ARG A 326 -9.67 -4.08 -11.90
C ARG A 326 -11.15 -3.97 -12.29
N THR A 327 -11.88 -5.07 -12.21
CA THR A 327 -13.31 -5.10 -12.55
C THR A 327 -14.19 -4.58 -11.41
N GLY A 328 -13.68 -4.56 -10.18
CA GLY A 328 -14.48 -4.27 -8.98
C GLY A 328 -15.54 -5.33 -8.71
N LYS A 329 -15.40 -6.54 -9.26
CA LYS A 329 -16.31 -7.66 -9.07
C LYS A 329 -15.60 -8.81 -8.33
N ASP A 330 -16.34 -9.57 -7.53
CA ASP A 330 -15.85 -10.78 -6.88
C ASP A 330 -16.03 -12.01 -7.78
N THR A 331 -15.69 -13.20 -7.27
CA THR A 331 -15.79 -14.47 -8.03
C THR A 331 -17.21 -14.84 -8.44
N ASP A 332 -18.23 -14.29 -7.77
CA ASP A 332 -19.64 -14.50 -8.07
C ASP A 332 -20.20 -13.40 -9.00
N GLY A 333 -19.36 -12.44 -9.43
CA GLY A 333 -19.78 -11.27 -10.20
C GLY A 333 -20.48 -10.19 -9.38
N LYS A 334 -20.48 -10.29 -8.04
CA LYS A 334 -21.01 -9.26 -7.14
C LYS A 334 -19.98 -8.16 -6.94
N ASN A 335 -20.38 -7.02 -6.38
CA ASN A 335 -19.45 -5.93 -6.09
C ASN A 335 -18.37 -6.37 -5.10
N LEU A 336 -17.10 -6.24 -5.51
CA LEU A 336 -15.97 -6.48 -4.64
C LEU A 336 -15.91 -5.39 -3.58
N LYS A 337 -16.14 -5.77 -2.32
CA LYS A 337 -16.20 -4.82 -1.20
C LYS A 337 -14.93 -3.96 -1.05
N VAL A 338 -13.74 -4.54 -1.26
CA VAL A 338 -12.47 -3.78 -1.22
C VAL A 338 -12.47 -2.66 -2.25
N ALA A 339 -12.90 -2.94 -3.49
CA ALA A 339 -13.01 -1.94 -4.54
C ALA A 339 -14.10 -0.89 -4.22
N ALA A 340 -15.21 -1.28 -3.58
CA ALA A 340 -16.26 -0.37 -3.15
C ALA A 340 -15.75 0.66 -2.13
N LEU A 341 -14.98 0.21 -1.12
CA LEU A 341 -14.36 1.11 -0.13
C LEU A 341 -13.35 2.07 -0.77
N LEU A 342 -12.52 1.57 -1.68
CA LEU A 342 -11.55 2.40 -2.39
C LEU A 342 -12.25 3.47 -3.23
N TYR A 343 -13.25 3.06 -4.02
CA TYR A 343 -14.04 3.99 -4.82
C TYR A 343 -14.72 5.04 -3.95
N LYS A 344 -15.32 4.65 -2.82
CA LYS A 344 -15.91 5.59 -1.86
C LYS A 344 -14.86 6.58 -1.34
N SER A 345 -13.68 6.11 -0.94
CA SER A 345 -12.61 6.96 -0.43
C SER A 345 -12.13 7.99 -1.45
N VAL A 346 -11.82 7.58 -2.70
CA VAL A 346 -11.41 8.54 -3.73
C VAL A 346 -12.53 9.50 -4.13
N LYS A 347 -13.78 9.05 -4.07
CA LYS A 347 -14.95 9.91 -4.30
C LYS A 347 -15.08 10.97 -3.20
N ASP A 348 -15.02 10.56 -1.94
CA ASP A 348 -15.18 11.45 -0.79
C ASP A 348 -14.03 12.46 -0.69
N GLN A 349 -12.81 12.06 -1.07
CA GLN A 349 -11.63 12.93 -1.13
C GLN A 349 -11.55 13.77 -2.42
N GLY A 350 -12.47 13.58 -3.37
CA GLY A 350 -12.50 14.34 -4.63
C GLY A 350 -11.32 14.06 -5.56
N THR A 351 -10.70 12.87 -5.48
CA THR A 351 -9.51 12.50 -6.26
C THR A 351 -9.81 11.61 -7.47
N LEU A 352 -11.08 11.27 -7.70
CA LEU A 352 -11.53 10.56 -8.89
C LEU A 352 -11.18 11.31 -10.17
N SER A 353 -11.00 10.56 -11.25
CA SER A 353 -10.94 11.11 -12.59
C SER A 353 -12.23 11.90 -12.90
N PRO A 354 -12.21 12.95 -13.76
CA PRO A 354 -13.35 13.84 -13.96
C PRO A 354 -14.62 13.17 -14.48
N ASP A 355 -14.48 12.00 -15.10
CA ASP A 355 -15.61 11.21 -15.57
C ASP A 355 -16.25 10.34 -14.48
N GLY A 356 -15.79 10.49 -13.24
CA GLY A 356 -16.33 9.84 -12.04
C GLY A 356 -15.95 8.38 -11.91
N ASN A 357 -14.94 7.92 -12.63
CA ASN A 357 -14.59 6.51 -12.72
C ASN A 357 -13.19 6.22 -12.15
N LEU A 358 -13.01 5.01 -11.60
CA LEU A 358 -11.73 4.53 -11.09
C LEU A 358 -11.21 3.38 -11.97
N ARG A 359 -9.97 3.51 -12.49
CA ARG A 359 -9.34 2.51 -13.37
C ARG A 359 -8.06 2.00 -12.76
N LEU A 360 -8.15 0.89 -12.05
CA LEU A 360 -6.98 0.32 -11.40
C LEU A 360 -6.06 -0.33 -12.45
N GLU A 361 -4.79 0.05 -12.45
CA GLU A 361 -3.74 -0.55 -13.26
C GLU A 361 -2.54 -0.92 -12.39
N PRO A 362 -1.79 -1.99 -12.71
CA PRO A 362 -0.53 -2.29 -12.03
C PRO A 362 0.43 -1.09 -12.14
N LYS A 363 0.89 -0.56 -11.01
CA LYS A 363 1.86 0.56 -10.97
C LYS A 363 3.25 0.13 -10.54
N SER A 364 3.34 -0.83 -9.64
CA SER A 364 4.61 -1.38 -9.20
C SER A 364 4.44 -2.82 -8.74
N LEU A 365 5.49 -3.61 -8.91
CA LEU A 365 5.57 -4.95 -8.36
C LEU A 365 6.68 -4.96 -7.31
N VAL A 366 6.34 -5.41 -6.10
CA VAL A 366 7.28 -5.54 -4.98
C VAL A 366 7.44 -7.02 -4.67
N LEU A 367 8.67 -7.53 -4.76
CA LEU A 367 9.01 -8.85 -4.24
C LEU A 367 9.80 -8.66 -2.96
N GLN A 368 9.33 -9.27 -1.87
CA GLN A 368 9.90 -9.11 -0.55
C GLN A 368 10.17 -10.43 0.13
N LYS A 369 11.23 -10.44 0.93
CA LYS A 369 11.62 -11.51 1.83
C LYS A 369 11.59 -10.93 3.25
N ARG A 370 10.66 -11.41 4.06
CA ARG A 370 10.31 -10.92 5.39
C ARG A 370 10.77 -11.93 6.43
N ARG A 371 11.58 -11.48 7.38
CA ARG A 371 11.82 -12.18 8.63
C ARG A 371 10.87 -11.66 9.68
N ARG A 372 10.12 -12.53 10.34
CA ARG A 372 9.10 -12.15 11.31
C ARG A 372 9.26 -12.89 12.63
N SER A 373 9.19 -12.12 13.72
CA SER A 373 9.17 -12.61 15.09
C SER A 373 8.03 -11.96 15.86
N HIS A 374 7.57 -12.63 16.91
CA HIS A 374 6.45 -12.18 17.73
C HIS A 374 6.95 -11.87 19.14
N MET A 375 6.58 -10.71 19.66
CA MET A 375 6.76 -10.32 21.05
C MET A 375 5.45 -10.57 21.78
N GLN A 376 5.48 -11.36 22.83
CA GLN A 376 4.30 -11.67 23.64
C GLN A 376 4.25 -10.79 24.87
N PHE A 377 3.04 -10.35 25.25
CA PHE A 377 2.82 -9.68 26.53
C PHE A 377 2.75 -10.70 27.66
N GLU A 378 3.47 -10.44 28.75
CA GLU A 378 3.34 -11.24 29.95
C GLU A 378 2.00 -11.02 30.63
N SER A 379 1.49 -12.07 31.29
CA SER A 379 0.29 -11.93 32.12
C SER A 379 0.59 -11.16 33.41
N LEU A 380 -0.45 -10.52 33.98
CA LEU A 380 -0.35 -9.89 35.30
C LEU A 380 0.16 -10.87 36.38
N SER A 381 -0.29 -12.12 36.34
CA SER A 381 0.16 -13.16 37.28
C SER A 381 1.65 -13.49 37.13
N ASP A 382 2.17 -13.50 35.91
CA ASP A 382 3.59 -13.80 35.67
C ASP A 382 4.47 -12.68 36.20
N VAL A 383 4.08 -11.41 35.98
CA VAL A 383 4.78 -10.23 36.51
C VAL A 383 4.76 -10.24 38.05
N GLN A 384 3.61 -10.55 38.64
CA GLN A 384 3.47 -10.67 40.10
C GLN A 384 4.37 -11.77 40.68
N ALA A 385 4.43 -12.93 40.03
CA ALA A 385 5.28 -14.04 40.46
C ALA A 385 6.78 -13.69 40.36
N LYS A 386 7.19 -13.03 39.27
CA LYS A 386 8.57 -12.53 39.10
C LYS A 386 8.93 -11.54 40.20
N ARG A 387 8.06 -10.57 40.47
CA ARG A 387 8.28 -9.54 41.50
C ARG A 387 8.34 -10.14 42.90
N ALA A 388 7.51 -11.15 43.21
CA ALA A 388 7.56 -11.86 44.48
C ALA A 388 8.88 -12.62 44.68
N THR A 389 9.39 -13.24 43.62
CA THR A 389 10.72 -13.88 43.63
C THR A 389 11.82 -12.86 43.91
N LEU A 390 11.78 -11.71 43.22
CA LEU A 390 12.74 -10.62 43.40
C LEU A 390 12.71 -10.05 44.83
N LYS A 391 11.52 -9.92 45.42
CA LYS A 391 11.36 -9.49 46.81
C LYS A 391 11.99 -10.46 47.80
N THR A 392 11.88 -11.76 47.57
CA THR A 392 12.52 -12.77 48.42
C THR A 392 14.04 -12.62 48.41
N GLU A 393 14.62 -12.29 47.25
CA GLU A 393 16.06 -11.99 47.12
C GLU A 393 16.44 -10.70 47.87
N ILE A 394 15.65 -9.64 47.72
CA ILE A 394 15.84 -8.38 48.45
C ILE A 394 15.76 -8.60 49.97
N ASP A 395 14.76 -9.35 50.45
CA ASP A 395 14.57 -9.66 51.87
C ASP A 395 15.73 -10.48 52.43
N THR A 396 16.28 -11.40 51.63
CA THR A 396 17.46 -12.20 52.00
C THR A 396 18.69 -11.31 52.15
N LEU A 397 18.91 -10.37 51.22
CA LEU A 397 20.02 -9.40 51.31
C LEU A 397 19.88 -8.48 52.52
N ASN A 398 18.66 -7.98 52.77
CA ASN A 398 18.34 -7.15 53.93
C ASN A 398 18.61 -7.90 55.25
N ALA A 399 18.15 -9.16 55.35
CA ALA A 399 18.37 -10.00 56.53
C ALA A 399 19.86 -10.29 56.77
N ALA A 400 20.65 -10.38 55.70
CA ALA A 400 22.10 -10.53 55.77
C ALA A 400 22.85 -9.20 56.03
N GLY A 401 22.15 -8.07 56.20
CA GLY A 401 22.77 -6.75 56.37
C GLY A 401 23.55 -6.28 55.13
N THR A 402 23.27 -6.86 53.96
CA THR A 402 23.93 -6.54 52.70
C THR A 402 23.22 -5.38 52.00
N THR A 403 23.98 -4.43 51.46
CA THR A 403 23.40 -3.34 50.66
C THR A 403 22.72 -3.89 49.41
N ILE A 404 21.46 -3.52 49.19
CA ILE A 404 20.70 -3.91 47.99
C ILE A 404 21.37 -3.31 46.75
N PRO A 405 21.73 -4.13 45.74
CA PRO A 405 22.27 -3.62 44.48
C PRO A 405 21.30 -2.62 43.82
N PRO A 406 21.77 -1.47 43.32
CA PRO A 406 20.91 -0.48 42.66
C PRO A 406 20.10 -1.04 41.49
N ALA A 407 20.69 -1.96 40.71
CA ALA A 407 20.01 -2.60 39.58
C ALA A 407 18.83 -3.49 40.04
N LEU A 408 19.02 -4.25 41.13
CA LEU A 408 17.97 -5.06 41.75
C LEU A 408 16.78 -4.20 42.23
N ALA A 409 17.07 -3.11 42.95
CA ALA A 409 16.04 -2.19 43.42
C ALA A 409 15.28 -1.52 42.26
N LYS A 410 16.00 -1.14 41.20
CA LYS A 410 15.40 -0.55 39.99
C LYS A 410 14.51 -1.55 39.26
N TYR A 411 14.89 -2.82 39.21
CA TYR A 411 14.08 -3.86 38.61
C TYR A 411 12.78 -4.13 39.40
N ASP A 412 12.81 -4.15 40.74
CA ASP A 412 11.58 -4.25 41.55
C ASP A 412 10.64 -3.07 41.32
N ALA A 413 11.18 -1.85 41.24
CA ALA A 413 10.41 -0.66 40.94
C ALA A 413 9.75 -0.75 39.54
N LYS A 414 10.50 -1.20 38.53
CA LYS A 414 9.97 -1.38 37.18
C LYS A 414 8.87 -2.45 37.12
N LEU A 415 9.06 -3.60 37.78
CA LEU A 415 8.01 -4.62 37.89
C LEU A 415 6.77 -4.10 38.63
N ALA A 416 6.94 -3.22 39.62
CA ALA A 416 5.81 -2.57 40.31
C ALA A 416 5.00 -1.67 39.37
N GLU A 417 5.68 -0.89 38.53
CA GLU A 417 5.04 -0.04 37.52
C GLU A 417 4.27 -0.89 36.49
N GLN A 418 4.89 -1.97 36.01
CA GLN A 418 4.27 -2.91 35.06
C GLN A 418 3.06 -3.61 35.65
N GLU A 419 3.16 -4.10 36.89
CA GLU A 419 2.05 -4.70 37.62
C GLU A 419 0.88 -3.72 37.75
N LYS A 420 1.16 -2.47 38.13
CA LYS A 420 0.13 -1.43 38.23
C LYS A 420 -0.52 -1.15 36.88
N PHE A 421 0.27 -1.00 35.83
CA PHE A 421 -0.24 -0.75 34.48
C PHE A 421 -1.20 -1.87 34.03
N LEU A 422 -0.78 -3.13 34.15
CA LEU A 422 -1.60 -4.28 33.79
C LEU A 422 -2.86 -4.38 34.66
N GLY A 423 -2.76 -4.08 35.96
CA GLY A 423 -3.90 -4.05 36.88
C GLY A 423 -4.95 -3.01 36.47
N ASP A 424 -4.51 -1.77 36.21
CA ASP A 424 -5.38 -0.68 35.79
C ASP A 424 -6.03 -0.97 34.43
N ALA A 425 -5.24 -1.46 33.47
CA ALA A 425 -5.74 -1.83 32.14
C ALA A 425 -6.77 -2.97 32.22
N LYS A 426 -6.50 -4.02 33.00
CA LYS A 426 -7.43 -5.13 33.22
C LYS A 426 -8.75 -4.63 33.81
N ALA A 427 -8.70 -3.78 34.82
CA ALA A 427 -9.90 -3.24 35.47
C ALA A 427 -10.73 -2.40 34.48
N LEU A 428 -10.07 -1.52 33.72
CA LEU A 428 -10.74 -0.64 32.77
C LEU A 428 -11.36 -1.42 31.60
N LEU A 429 -10.62 -2.34 30.97
CA LEU A 429 -11.13 -3.16 29.86
C LEU A 429 -12.31 -4.05 30.32
N SER A 430 -12.20 -4.65 31.51
CA SER A 430 -13.25 -5.51 32.07
C SER A 430 -14.56 -4.74 32.33
N LYS A 431 -14.47 -3.46 32.73
CA LYS A 431 -15.65 -2.58 32.91
C LYS A 431 -16.51 -2.45 31.64
N TYR A 432 -15.91 -2.65 30.46
CA TYR A 432 -16.57 -2.58 29.16
C TYR A 432 -16.68 -3.94 28.46
N GLY A 433 -16.54 -5.04 29.20
CA GLY A 433 -16.70 -6.39 28.67
C GLY A 433 -15.57 -6.84 27.74
N GLN A 434 -14.40 -6.19 27.83
CA GLN A 434 -13.20 -6.56 27.10
C GLN A 434 -12.18 -7.22 28.06
N TYR A 435 -11.20 -7.91 27.49
CA TYR A 435 -10.16 -8.61 28.25
C TYR A 435 -8.81 -7.90 28.08
N LEU A 436 -7.94 -8.03 29.09
CA LEU A 436 -6.52 -7.68 28.92
C LEU A 436 -5.83 -8.80 28.14
N PRO A 437 -5.16 -8.51 27.02
CA PRO A 437 -4.35 -9.50 26.31
C PRO A 437 -3.22 -9.99 27.21
N SER A 438 -3.06 -11.31 27.33
CA SER A 438 -2.03 -11.93 28.18
C SER A 438 -1.54 -13.22 27.53
N ASN A 439 -0.22 -13.45 27.53
CA ASN A 439 0.42 -14.62 26.92
C ASN A 439 -0.03 -14.84 25.46
N THR A 440 -0.22 -13.72 24.78
CA THR A 440 -0.61 -13.62 23.37
C THR A 440 0.33 -12.65 22.68
N ASP A 441 0.31 -12.67 21.35
CA ASP A 441 1.04 -11.72 20.52
C ASP A 441 0.69 -10.29 20.93
N GLY A 442 1.69 -9.60 21.48
CA GLY A 442 1.66 -8.19 21.80
C GLY A 442 2.07 -7.40 20.57
N PHE A 443 3.31 -7.60 20.11
CA PHE A 443 3.84 -6.98 18.90
C PHE A 443 4.28 -8.00 17.87
N ILE A 444 4.05 -7.69 16.60
CA ILE A 444 4.71 -8.36 15.48
C ILE A 444 5.89 -7.48 15.08
N ILE A 445 7.10 -8.02 15.12
CA ILE A 445 8.29 -7.35 14.58
C ILE A 445 8.69 -8.02 13.28
N SER A 446 9.09 -7.23 12.30
CA SER A 446 9.57 -7.76 11.03
C SER A 446 10.71 -6.94 10.44
N ALA A 447 11.55 -7.67 9.72
CA ALA A 447 12.62 -7.12 8.93
C ALA A 447 12.44 -7.63 7.50
N ASP A 448 12.18 -6.70 6.58
CA ASP A 448 11.96 -6.99 5.18
C ASP A 448 13.13 -6.51 4.34
N ARG A 449 13.60 -7.40 3.47
CA ARG A 449 14.28 -7.01 2.25
C ARG A 449 13.25 -6.98 1.13
N TYR A 450 13.29 -5.96 0.27
CA TYR A 450 12.42 -5.92 -0.90
C TYR A 450 13.11 -5.35 -2.15
N SER A 451 12.61 -5.76 -3.30
CA SER A 451 12.97 -5.26 -4.62
C SER A 451 11.71 -4.78 -5.33
N VAL A 452 11.82 -3.68 -6.06
CA VAL A 452 10.73 -3.05 -6.81
C VAL A 452 11.01 -3.23 -8.29
N TYR A 453 9.99 -3.67 -9.04
CA TYR A 453 10.06 -3.96 -10.46
C TYR A 453 8.99 -3.18 -11.21
N ASP A 454 9.33 -2.79 -12.44
CA ASP A 454 8.35 -2.28 -13.40
C ASP A 454 7.50 -3.46 -13.91
N PRO A 455 6.18 -3.47 -13.66
CA PRO A 455 5.30 -4.54 -14.12
C PRO A 455 5.31 -4.72 -15.65
N SER A 456 5.55 -3.64 -16.41
CA SER A 456 5.54 -3.66 -17.89
C SER A 456 6.83 -4.22 -18.49
N ALA A 457 7.94 -4.20 -17.74
CA ALA A 457 9.25 -4.65 -18.23
C ALA A 457 9.38 -6.18 -18.31
N ARG A 458 8.35 -6.95 -17.90
CA ARG A 458 8.42 -8.41 -17.80
C ARG A 458 7.13 -9.11 -18.22
N ALA A 459 7.27 -10.19 -18.97
CA ALA A 459 6.17 -11.10 -19.27
C ALA A 459 5.81 -12.04 -18.10
N THR A 460 6.73 -12.27 -17.17
CA THR A 460 6.53 -13.13 -15.99
C THR A 460 6.92 -12.39 -14.71
N PRO A 461 6.14 -12.55 -13.62
CA PRO A 461 6.48 -11.99 -12.32
C PRO A 461 7.82 -12.55 -11.81
N PRO A 462 8.63 -11.74 -11.09
CA PRO A 462 9.85 -12.23 -10.47
C PRO A 462 9.52 -13.22 -9.34
N THR A 463 10.39 -14.22 -9.19
CA THR A 463 10.36 -15.22 -8.11
C THR A 463 11.64 -15.19 -7.27
N ASP A 464 12.67 -14.46 -7.73
CA ASP A 464 13.91 -14.25 -7.01
C ASP A 464 14.04 -12.76 -6.65
N ILE A 465 14.31 -12.47 -5.38
CA ILE A 465 14.50 -11.11 -4.86
C ILE A 465 15.80 -10.46 -5.35
N ASP A 466 16.77 -11.28 -5.75
CA ASP A 466 18.05 -10.87 -6.31
C ASP A 466 17.98 -10.67 -7.85
N ASP A 467 16.84 -10.92 -8.49
CA ASP A 467 16.64 -10.71 -9.93
C ASP A 467 16.91 -9.23 -10.33
N GLU A 468 17.68 -9.05 -11.41
CA GLU A 468 18.06 -7.75 -11.95
C GLU A 468 17.12 -7.28 -13.07
N ALA A 469 16.47 -8.21 -13.79
CA ALA A 469 15.68 -7.86 -14.95
C ALA A 469 14.41 -7.10 -14.53
N GLY A 470 14.15 -5.97 -15.17
CA GLY A 470 13.00 -5.10 -14.85
C GLY A 470 13.05 -4.47 -13.45
N ARG A 471 14.14 -4.63 -12.69
CA ARG A 471 14.26 -4.05 -11.35
C ARG A 471 14.54 -2.56 -11.44
N VAL A 472 13.76 -1.76 -10.71
CA VAL A 472 13.88 -0.29 -10.67
C VAL A 472 14.32 0.22 -9.30
N GLY A 473 14.22 -0.61 -8.26
CA GLY A 473 14.53 -0.20 -6.90
C GLY A 473 14.73 -1.36 -5.95
N ARG A 474 15.28 -1.06 -4.77
CA ARG A 474 15.50 -2.01 -3.68
C ARG A 474 15.50 -1.28 -2.35
N GLY A 475 15.08 -1.95 -1.28
CA GLY A 475 15.04 -1.38 0.06
C GLY A 475 15.15 -2.42 1.16
N LEU A 476 15.42 -1.92 2.37
CA LEU A 476 15.32 -2.64 3.62
C LEU A 476 14.35 -1.88 4.51
N HIS A 477 13.43 -2.61 5.14
CA HIS A 477 12.36 -2.06 5.96
C HIS A 477 12.28 -2.84 7.27
N LEU A 478 12.21 -2.13 8.38
CA LEU A 478 11.91 -2.67 9.69
C LEU A 478 10.52 -2.18 10.07
N GLU A 479 9.71 -3.05 10.65
CA GLU A 479 8.33 -2.75 11.01
C GLU A 479 8.05 -3.38 12.37
N ALA A 480 7.39 -2.65 13.26
CA ALA A 480 6.72 -3.22 14.43
C ALA A 480 5.24 -2.84 14.37
N GLU A 481 4.37 -3.80 14.63
CA GLU A 481 2.92 -3.65 14.64
C GLU A 481 2.40 -4.02 16.02
N TRP A 482 1.50 -3.21 16.59
CA TRP A 482 0.68 -3.65 17.71
C TRP A 482 -0.33 -4.68 17.19
N ASP A 483 -0.12 -5.94 17.55
CA ASP A 483 -0.90 -7.05 17.03
C ASP A 483 -2.40 -6.83 17.28
N THR A 484 -3.21 -7.26 16.30
CA THR A 484 -4.65 -7.04 16.35
C THR A 484 -5.30 -7.76 17.55
N ALA A 485 -4.83 -8.95 17.92
CA ALA A 485 -5.39 -9.68 19.06
C ALA A 485 -5.19 -8.92 20.38
N SER A 486 -4.16 -8.07 20.46
CA SER A 486 -3.88 -7.28 21.66
C SER A 486 -4.34 -5.81 21.59
N SER A 487 -4.48 -5.22 20.40
CA SER A 487 -5.01 -3.86 20.23
C SER A 487 -6.53 -3.80 20.19
N ASP A 488 -7.21 -4.80 19.62
CA ASP A 488 -8.67 -4.85 19.47
C ASP A 488 -9.45 -4.58 20.77
N PRO A 489 -9.09 -5.18 21.93
CA PRO A 489 -9.81 -4.92 23.18
C PRO A 489 -9.78 -3.45 23.59
N PHE A 490 -8.68 -2.74 23.33
CA PHE A 490 -8.56 -1.31 23.60
C PHE A 490 -9.44 -0.50 22.64
N GLU A 491 -9.37 -0.77 21.33
CA GLU A 491 -10.15 -0.06 20.32
C GLU A 491 -11.66 -0.30 20.48
N LYS A 492 -12.09 -1.52 20.81
CA LYS A 492 -13.49 -1.84 21.12
C LYS A 492 -13.97 -1.10 22.35
N THR A 493 -13.13 -0.99 23.38
CA THR A 493 -13.45 -0.22 24.59
C THR A 493 -13.57 1.28 24.29
N LYS A 494 -12.65 1.87 23.50
CA LYS A 494 -12.73 3.28 23.07
C LYS A 494 -14.06 3.55 22.36
N LYS A 495 -14.38 2.74 21.35
CA LYS A 495 -15.64 2.85 20.59
C LYS A 495 -16.88 2.71 21.48
N ALA A 496 -16.86 1.78 22.44
CA ALA A 496 -17.95 1.61 23.38
C ALA A 496 -18.15 2.82 24.31
N ILE A 497 -17.07 3.44 24.78
CA ILE A 497 -17.12 4.67 25.59
C ILE A 497 -17.64 5.84 24.74
N GLU A 498 -17.12 6.03 23.54
CA GLU A 498 -17.53 7.10 22.62
C GLU A 498 -19.01 6.98 22.24
N ALA A 499 -19.50 5.77 21.98
CA ALA A 499 -20.92 5.53 21.72
C ALA A 499 -21.79 5.90 22.93
N LYS A 500 -21.36 5.58 24.16
CA LYS A 500 -22.06 5.97 25.39
C LYS A 500 -22.04 7.48 25.61
N LEU A 501 -20.94 8.17 25.29
CA LEU A 501 -20.83 9.63 25.36
C LEU A 501 -21.78 10.30 24.36
N ALA A 502 -21.89 9.77 23.14
CA ALA A 502 -22.79 10.27 22.11
C ALA A 502 -24.28 10.07 22.45
N ALA A 503 -24.61 9.14 23.35
CA ALA A 503 -25.97 8.84 23.79
C ALA A 503 -26.53 9.81 24.86
N ASN A 504 -25.90 10.97 25.07
CA ASN A 504 -26.28 12.00 26.04
C ASN A 504 -26.47 11.45 27.47
N PRO A 505 -25.41 10.91 28.09
CA PRO A 505 -25.47 10.34 29.44
C PRO A 505 -25.68 11.43 30.51
N SER A 506 -25.99 11.00 31.75
CA SER A 506 -26.08 11.93 32.89
C SER A 506 -24.76 12.68 33.11
N ALA A 507 -24.77 13.83 33.80
CA ALA A 507 -23.54 14.61 34.01
C ALA A 507 -22.46 13.81 34.77
N ALA A 508 -22.86 13.00 35.76
CA ALA A 508 -21.96 12.13 36.51
C ALA A 508 -21.37 11.02 35.61
N ASP A 509 -22.22 10.37 34.81
CA ASP A 509 -21.78 9.33 33.87
C ASP A 509 -20.88 9.89 32.79
N LYS A 510 -21.18 11.08 32.27
CA LYS A 510 -20.35 11.80 31.30
C LYS A 510 -18.94 12.00 31.83
N THR A 511 -18.81 12.52 33.05
CA THR A 511 -17.51 12.78 33.70
C THR A 511 -16.72 11.47 33.87
N ALA A 512 -17.39 10.40 34.29
CA ALA A 512 -16.76 9.09 34.44
C ALA A 512 -16.31 8.49 33.10
N LEU A 513 -17.14 8.61 32.05
CA LEU A 513 -16.82 8.14 30.70
C LEU A 513 -15.65 8.92 30.09
N GLU A 514 -15.59 10.24 30.29
CA GLU A 514 -14.47 11.07 29.82
C GLU A 514 -13.15 10.71 30.53
N ALA A 515 -13.20 10.44 31.84
CA ALA A 515 -12.04 10.01 32.61
C ALA A 515 -11.54 8.60 32.18
N ASP A 516 -12.47 7.68 31.92
CA ASP A 516 -12.16 6.35 31.38
C ASP A 516 -11.52 6.45 29.99
N LEU A 517 -12.09 7.28 29.11
CA LEU A 517 -11.55 7.49 27.76
C LEU A 517 -10.14 8.09 27.79
N ALA A 518 -9.91 9.08 28.65
CA ALA A 518 -8.60 9.68 28.84
C ALA A 518 -7.57 8.67 29.37
N SER A 519 -7.97 7.83 30.31
CA SER A 519 -7.12 6.75 30.85
C SER A 519 -6.77 5.72 29.78
N LEU A 520 -7.75 5.30 28.98
CA LEU A 520 -7.56 4.33 27.91
C LEU A 520 -6.68 4.86 26.78
N LYS A 521 -6.81 6.15 26.44
CA LYS A 521 -5.92 6.84 25.50
C LYS A 521 -4.49 6.83 26.02
N LYS A 522 -4.26 7.26 27.26
CA LYS A 522 -2.93 7.22 27.89
C LYS A 522 -2.30 5.83 27.92
N MET A 523 -3.10 4.78 28.18
CA MET A 523 -2.61 3.40 28.12
C MET A 523 -2.23 3.00 26.70
N SER A 524 -3.06 3.34 25.71
CA SER A 524 -2.77 3.06 24.30
C SER A 524 -1.53 3.79 23.83
N ASP A 525 -1.36 5.06 24.20
CA ASP A 525 -0.20 5.88 23.85
C ASP A 525 1.09 5.31 24.44
N ALA A 526 1.03 4.75 25.65
CA ALA A 526 2.18 4.07 26.26
C ALA A 526 2.57 2.79 25.49
N ILE A 527 1.60 2.02 25.01
CA ILE A 527 1.85 0.82 24.20
C ILE A 527 2.35 1.20 22.80
N LEU A 528 1.79 2.25 22.20
CA LEU A 528 2.27 2.82 20.93
C LEU A 528 3.70 3.34 21.03
N LYS A 529 4.08 3.95 22.15
CA LYS A 529 5.47 4.31 22.42
C LYS A 529 6.36 3.07 22.47
N ASP A 530 5.89 1.97 23.03
CA ASP A 530 6.62 0.70 23.04
C ASP A 530 6.79 0.11 21.62
N VAL A 531 5.79 0.25 20.74
CA VAL A 531 5.91 -0.11 19.30
C VAL A 531 7.02 0.70 18.63
N ALA A 532 7.02 2.03 18.82
CA ALA A 532 8.08 2.89 18.31
C ALA A 532 9.46 2.54 18.89
N ASN A 533 9.54 2.23 20.19
CA ASN A 533 10.77 1.81 20.85
C ASN A 533 11.31 0.50 20.28
N ALA A 534 10.45 -0.46 19.94
CA ALA A 534 10.86 -1.71 19.31
C ALA A 534 11.53 -1.44 17.94
N VAL A 535 10.94 -0.57 17.12
CA VAL A 535 11.54 -0.17 15.84
C VAL A 535 12.86 0.57 16.04
N ASN A 536 12.91 1.52 16.99
CA ASN A 536 14.12 2.27 17.28
C ASN A 536 15.27 1.37 17.73
N LEU A 537 15.01 0.36 18.55
CA LEU A 537 15.99 -0.65 18.94
C LEU A 537 16.51 -1.45 17.74
N MET A 538 15.62 -1.91 16.86
CA MET A 538 16.05 -2.59 15.62
C MET A 538 16.86 -1.62 14.72
N LYS A 539 16.46 -0.35 14.64
CA LYS A 539 17.15 0.70 13.87
C LYS A 539 18.55 0.99 14.40
N GLU A 540 18.70 1.17 15.72
CA GLU A 540 19.98 1.32 16.42
C GLU A 540 20.91 0.16 16.05
N LYS A 541 20.41 -1.09 16.14
CA LYS A 541 21.21 -2.27 15.81
C LYS A 541 21.68 -2.30 14.36
N MET A 542 20.80 -1.93 13.42
CA MET A 542 21.14 -1.86 12.00
C MET A 542 22.15 -0.76 11.70
N ASN A 543 22.03 0.40 12.36
CA ASN A 543 22.98 1.50 12.25
C ASN A 543 24.36 1.13 12.81
N GLU A 544 24.42 0.46 13.97
CA GLU A 544 25.66 -0.08 14.55
C GLU A 544 26.36 -1.06 13.59
N ALA A 545 25.57 -1.84 12.85
CA ALA A 545 26.07 -2.78 11.85
C ALA A 545 26.51 -2.10 10.53
N GLY A 546 26.37 -0.77 10.42
CA GLY A 546 26.84 0.04 9.30
C GLY A 546 25.78 0.37 8.24
N LEU A 547 24.50 0.06 8.47
CA LEU A 547 23.42 0.51 7.59
C LEU A 547 23.16 2.01 7.80
N LYS A 548 22.80 2.70 6.71
CA LYS A 548 22.42 4.12 6.76
C LYS A 548 20.91 4.23 6.74
N SER A 549 20.36 4.81 7.80
CA SER A 549 18.93 5.11 7.89
C SER A 549 18.46 6.00 6.74
N ASP A 550 17.20 5.83 6.37
CA ASP A 550 16.47 6.68 5.45
C ASP A 550 15.30 7.35 6.19
N ASP A 551 15.55 8.57 6.66
CA ASP A 551 14.64 9.30 7.55
C ASP A 551 13.47 9.99 6.83
N ARG A 552 13.24 9.68 5.54
CA ARG A 552 12.08 10.20 4.78
C ARG A 552 10.75 9.59 5.25
N HIS A 553 10.80 8.50 6.01
CA HIS A 553 9.65 7.82 6.61
C HIS A 553 8.55 7.43 5.61
N LEU A 554 8.93 7.12 4.37
CA LEU A 554 8.02 6.68 3.32
C LEU A 554 7.62 5.22 3.54
N ALA A 555 6.33 4.93 3.46
CA ALA A 555 5.82 3.57 3.41
C ALA A 555 6.34 2.82 2.17
N LYS A 556 6.26 1.49 2.20
CA LYS A 556 6.78 0.64 1.12
C LYS A 556 6.14 0.95 -0.24
N GLU A 557 4.83 1.20 -0.27
CA GLU A 557 4.12 1.65 -1.47
C GLU A 557 4.64 2.99 -2.02
N GLU A 558 4.87 3.97 -1.15
CA GLU A 558 5.33 5.31 -1.52
C GLU A 558 6.75 5.25 -2.08
N ARG A 559 7.62 4.42 -1.48
CA ARG A 559 8.96 4.15 -2.01
C ARG A 559 8.91 3.46 -3.36
N ALA A 560 8.04 2.47 -3.52
CA ALA A 560 7.87 1.78 -4.79
C ALA A 560 7.42 2.76 -5.89
N ALA A 561 6.46 3.66 -5.59
CA ALA A 561 6.05 4.72 -6.49
C ALA A 561 7.20 5.70 -6.80
N GLU A 562 8.00 6.08 -5.82
CA GLU A 562 9.18 6.94 -6.03
C GLU A 562 10.18 6.31 -7.00
N PHE A 563 10.53 5.02 -6.81
CA PHE A 563 11.41 4.31 -7.75
C PHE A 563 10.84 4.29 -9.16
N MET A 564 9.52 4.13 -9.30
CA MET A 564 8.86 4.13 -10.61
C MET A 564 8.86 5.51 -11.30
N ARG A 565 8.91 6.61 -10.54
CA ARG A 565 8.94 8.00 -11.06
C ARG A 565 10.32 8.48 -11.48
N ARG A 566 11.38 7.76 -11.11
CA ARG A 566 12.76 8.19 -11.37
C ARG A 566 13.03 8.32 -12.87
N PRO A 567 13.50 9.49 -13.35
CA PRO A 567 13.75 9.71 -14.78
C PRO A 567 14.91 8.86 -15.32
N ASP A 568 15.82 8.44 -14.45
CA ASP A 568 16.95 7.55 -14.71
C ASP A 568 16.61 6.05 -14.58
N ARG A 569 15.32 5.70 -14.40
CA ARG A 569 14.90 4.30 -14.31
C ARG A 569 15.32 3.54 -15.58
N PRO A 570 15.90 2.34 -15.46
CA PRO A 570 16.24 1.52 -16.61
C PRO A 570 14.95 1.18 -17.37
N ILE A 571 14.76 1.76 -18.56
CA ILE A 571 13.72 1.31 -19.48
C ILE A 571 14.28 0.06 -20.13
N ILE A 572 13.94 -1.10 -19.57
CA ILE A 572 14.36 -2.40 -20.12
C ILE A 572 13.35 -2.75 -21.21
N TRP A 573 13.77 -2.54 -22.45
CA TRP A 573 13.02 -2.90 -23.66
C TRP A 573 13.07 -4.42 -23.82
N LYS A 574 11.91 -5.06 -23.92
CA LYS A 574 11.79 -6.48 -24.32
C LYS A 574 11.37 -6.60 -25.76
#